data_AF-A0A5D2LYS3-F1
#
_entry.id   AF-A0A5D2LYS3-F1
#
_cell.length_a   1.000
_cell.length_b   1.000
_cell.length_c   1.000
_cell.angle_alpha   90.00
_cell.angle_beta   90.00
_cell.angle_gamma   90.00
#
_symmetry.space_group_name_H-M   'P 1'
#
loop_
_entity.id
_entity.type
_entity.pdbx_description
1 polymer ?
#
loop_
_entity_poly.entity_id
_entity_poly.type
_entity_poly.pdbx_seq_one_letter_code
_entity_poly.pdbx_strand_id
1 'polypeptide(L)'
;VAFLSVSSKVVAYASAIRIFYIPFYFSSNEWHLLLEILPILSMILGNLIAITQKSMQRMLGYSSISQIGYVIIGIIIRDSNGGYASMITYMMFYISMSLGNFACIVLFGLRGLPPLAGFFGKLHLFWCGWQAVLYFLVSIGLLTSLFSIYYYLKIIKLLMTGRNQEITPHIRNYRKSPLRSNNSIELSMIIYVIASIILGISMNSIIKIAQDTFF
;
A
#
# COMPACT_ATOMS: atom_id res chain seq x y z
N VAL A 1 7.21 15.93 5.34
CA VAL A 1 6.86 15.15 4.12
C VAL A 1 6.20 13.82 4.44
N ALA A 2 6.81 12.95 5.27
CA ALA A 2 6.22 11.66 5.64
C ALA A 2 4.82 11.79 6.27
N PHE A 3 4.62 12.70 7.23
CA PHE A 3 3.32 12.97 7.85
C PHE A 3 2.23 13.29 6.80
N LEU A 4 2.45 14.32 5.97
CA LEU A 4 1.51 14.72 4.92
C LEU A 4 1.24 13.60 3.90
N SER A 5 2.22 12.77 3.58
CA SER A 5 2.04 11.67 2.62
C SER A 5 1.13 10.55 3.11
N VAL A 6 0.93 10.45 4.43
CA VAL A 6 0.16 9.39 5.07
C VAL A 6 -1.17 9.95 5.56
N SER A 7 -1.15 11.00 6.40
CA SER A 7 -2.34 11.57 7.00
C SER A 7 -3.33 12.09 5.95
N SER A 8 -2.83 12.76 4.90
CA SER A 8 -3.67 13.24 3.81
C SER A 8 -4.37 12.10 3.07
N LYS A 9 -3.72 10.94 2.93
CA LYS A 9 -4.32 9.77 2.27
C LYS A 9 -5.38 9.13 3.15
N VAL A 10 -5.12 8.95 4.45
CA VAL A 10 -6.13 8.41 5.39
C VAL A 10 -7.40 9.25 5.35
N VAL A 11 -7.24 10.58 5.40
CA VAL A 11 -8.36 11.52 5.36
C VAL A 11 -9.08 11.45 4.01
N ALA A 12 -8.35 11.43 2.90
CA ALA A 12 -8.94 11.31 1.56
C ALA A 12 -9.72 10.01 1.37
N TYR A 13 -9.25 8.91 1.97
CA TYR A 13 -9.94 7.63 1.93
C TYR A 13 -11.19 7.63 2.81
N ALA A 14 -11.11 8.10 4.04
CA ALA A 14 -12.26 8.19 4.93
C ALA A 14 -13.36 9.12 4.35
N SER A 15 -12.97 10.22 3.72
CA SER A 15 -13.91 11.12 3.06
C SER A 15 -14.52 10.48 1.82
N ALA A 16 -13.72 9.79 0.99
CA ALA A 16 -14.23 9.06 -0.17
C ALA A 16 -15.28 8.04 0.22
N ILE A 17 -15.06 7.25 1.28
CA ILE A 17 -16.04 6.25 1.76
C ILE A 17 -17.36 6.93 2.14
N ARG A 18 -17.31 8.03 2.91
CA ARG A 18 -18.53 8.76 3.30
C ARG A 18 -19.24 9.41 2.11
N ILE A 19 -18.47 10.02 1.20
CA ILE A 19 -19.00 10.71 0.02
C ILE A 19 -19.60 9.69 -0.95
N PHE A 20 -19.02 8.50 -1.10
CA PHE A 20 -19.55 7.48 -2.00
C PHE A 20 -20.68 6.66 -1.37
N TYR A 21 -20.77 6.53 -0.04
CA TYR A 21 -21.82 5.75 0.62
C TYR A 21 -23.24 6.30 0.36
N ILE A 22 -23.43 7.62 0.48
CA ILE A 22 -24.76 8.25 0.46
C ILE A 22 -25.35 8.39 -0.97
N PRO A 23 -24.64 8.89 -1.99
CA PRO A 23 -25.18 9.12 -3.33
C PRO A 23 -25.30 7.81 -4.14
N PHE A 24 -24.38 6.86 -3.95
CA PHE A 24 -24.45 5.58 -4.69
C PHE A 24 -25.60 4.70 -4.24
N TYR A 25 -26.12 4.89 -3.02
CA TYR A 25 -27.34 4.21 -2.60
C TYR A 25 -28.53 4.59 -3.49
N PHE A 26 -28.57 5.83 -4.00
CA PHE A 26 -29.66 6.38 -4.79
C PHE A 26 -29.52 6.20 -6.31
N SER A 27 -28.31 6.19 -6.88
CA SER A 27 -28.10 6.02 -8.33
C SER A 27 -26.93 5.07 -8.61
N SER A 28 -27.22 3.76 -8.66
CA SER A 28 -26.21 2.72 -8.89
C SER A 28 -25.80 2.60 -10.36
N ASN A 29 -26.73 2.76 -11.29
CA ASN A 29 -26.52 2.32 -12.68
C ASN A 29 -25.57 3.21 -13.50
N GLU A 30 -25.59 4.53 -13.30
CA GLU A 30 -24.77 5.45 -14.12
C GLU A 30 -23.29 5.46 -13.72
N TRP A 31 -23.01 5.25 -12.44
CA TRP A 31 -21.66 5.38 -11.91
C TRP A 31 -20.87 4.08 -11.94
N HIS A 32 -21.52 2.94 -12.19
CA HIS A 32 -20.88 1.62 -12.25
C HIS A 32 -19.76 1.58 -13.30
N LEU A 33 -20.01 2.09 -14.51
CA LEU A 33 -19.02 2.13 -15.60
C LEU A 33 -17.78 2.97 -15.25
N LEU A 34 -18.00 4.14 -14.64
CA LEU A 34 -16.91 5.01 -14.21
C LEU A 34 -16.06 4.33 -13.14
N LEU A 35 -16.71 3.69 -12.16
CA LEU A 35 -16.02 2.98 -11.09
C LEU A 35 -15.31 1.71 -11.56
N GLU A 36 -15.69 1.08 -12.67
CA GLU A 36 -14.95 -0.07 -13.22
C GLU A 36 -13.70 0.37 -13.98
N ILE A 37 -13.80 1.44 -14.78
CA ILE A 37 -12.70 1.91 -15.64
C ILE A 37 -11.59 2.59 -14.82
N LEU A 38 -11.97 3.42 -13.84
CA LEU A 38 -11.01 4.19 -13.02
C LEU A 38 -9.95 3.33 -12.28
N PRO A 39 -10.32 2.25 -11.56
CA PRO A 39 -9.36 1.41 -10.85
C PRO A 39 -8.45 0.66 -11.81
N ILE A 40 -8.98 0.16 -12.94
CA ILE A 40 -8.19 -0.49 -13.99
C ILE A 40 -7.12 0.47 -14.50
N LEU A 41 -7.52 1.67 -14.89
CA LEU A 41 -6.61 2.69 -15.43
C LEU A 41 -5.54 3.06 -14.39
N SER A 42 -5.95 3.25 -13.13
CA SER A 42 -5.07 3.61 -12.02
C SER A 42 -4.04 2.52 -11.71
N MET A 43 -4.47 1.25 -11.64
CA MET A 43 -3.57 0.10 -11.39
C MET A 43 -2.58 -0.11 -12.53
N ILE A 44 -3.02 0.02 -13.78
CA ILE A 44 -2.18 -0.16 -14.95
C ILE A 44 -1.18 0.98 -15.07
N LEU A 45 -1.64 2.24 -15.10
CA LEU A 45 -0.76 3.41 -15.26
C LEU A 45 0.22 3.53 -14.09
N GLY A 46 -0.24 3.34 -12.86
CA GLY A 46 0.61 3.43 -11.68
C GLY A 46 1.76 2.43 -11.71
N ASN A 47 1.50 1.15 -12.05
CA ASN A 47 2.54 0.13 -12.08
C ASN A 47 3.46 0.24 -13.31
N LEU A 48 2.91 0.55 -14.50
CA LEU A 48 3.73 0.69 -15.71
C LEU A 48 4.69 1.88 -15.62
N ILE A 49 4.20 3.03 -15.17
CA ILE A 49 5.03 4.24 -15.05
C ILE A 49 6.06 4.06 -13.94
N ALA A 50 5.73 3.36 -12.84
CA ALA A 50 6.68 3.07 -11.77
C ALA A 50 7.92 2.31 -12.25
N ILE A 51 7.79 1.38 -13.20
CA ILE A 51 8.91 0.57 -13.73
C ILE A 51 9.96 1.42 -14.44
N THR A 52 9.53 2.46 -15.16
CA THR A 52 10.41 3.31 -15.97
C THR A 52 11.10 4.40 -15.16
N GLN A 53 10.62 4.69 -13.95
CA GLN A 53 11.21 5.75 -13.12
C GLN A 53 12.62 5.41 -12.64
N LYS A 54 13.49 6.41 -12.70
CA LYS A 54 14.88 6.33 -12.19
C LYS A 54 15.03 6.81 -10.74
N SER A 55 14.19 7.75 -10.30
CA SER A 55 14.23 8.27 -8.93
C SER A 55 13.31 7.49 -7.99
N MET A 56 13.82 7.12 -6.81
CA MET A 56 13.07 6.37 -5.79
C MET A 56 11.78 7.09 -5.34
N GLN A 57 11.84 8.40 -5.14
CA GLN A 57 10.69 9.19 -4.68
C GLN A 57 9.54 9.19 -5.70
N ARG A 58 9.83 9.39 -6.99
CA ARG A 58 8.79 9.35 -8.05
C ARG A 58 8.18 7.96 -8.17
N MET A 59 9.00 6.91 -8.09
CA MET A 59 8.50 5.53 -8.14
C MET A 59 7.53 5.22 -6.98
N LEU A 60 7.84 5.66 -5.76
CA LEU A 60 6.92 5.50 -4.60
C LEU A 60 5.62 6.32 -4.78
N GLY A 61 5.70 7.47 -5.44
CA GLY A 61 4.54 8.26 -5.85
C GLY A 61 3.62 7.48 -6.81
N TYR A 62 4.17 6.89 -7.87
CA TYR A 62 3.39 6.09 -8.82
C TYR A 62 2.85 4.78 -8.22
N SER A 63 3.59 4.15 -7.31
CA SER A 63 3.05 3.03 -6.51
C SER A 63 1.82 3.48 -5.73
N SER A 64 1.86 4.65 -5.09
CA SER A 64 0.69 5.18 -4.36
C SER A 64 -0.54 5.33 -5.25
N ILE A 65 -0.35 5.81 -6.48
CA ILE A 65 -1.43 5.94 -7.48
C ILE A 65 -2.03 4.56 -7.79
N SER A 66 -1.21 3.55 -8.07
CA SER A 66 -1.74 2.18 -8.25
C SER A 66 -2.49 1.67 -7.02
N GLN A 67 -2.07 2.05 -5.81
CA GLN A 67 -2.65 1.52 -4.58
C GLN A 67 -4.07 2.08 -4.35
N ILE A 68 -4.33 3.35 -4.74
CA ILE A 68 -5.69 3.92 -4.85
C ILE A 68 -6.59 3.02 -5.72
N GLY A 69 -6.06 2.44 -6.80
CA GLY A 69 -6.85 1.57 -7.68
C GLY A 69 -7.42 0.34 -6.96
N TYR A 70 -6.65 -0.30 -6.07
CA TYR A 70 -7.14 -1.46 -5.31
C TYR A 70 -8.22 -1.06 -4.28
N VAL A 71 -8.09 0.11 -3.66
CA VAL A 71 -9.10 0.66 -2.73
C VAL A 71 -10.46 0.74 -3.38
N ILE A 72 -10.50 1.26 -4.61
CA ILE A 72 -11.74 1.51 -5.34
C ILE A 72 -12.46 0.19 -5.65
N ILE A 73 -11.72 -0.93 -5.85
CA ILE A 73 -12.34 -2.26 -5.99
C ILE A 73 -13.21 -2.58 -4.76
N GLY A 74 -12.74 -2.26 -3.55
CA GLY A 74 -13.51 -2.46 -2.32
C GLY A 74 -14.79 -1.63 -2.25
N ILE A 75 -14.79 -0.44 -2.86
CA ILE A 75 -15.98 0.43 -2.99
C ILE A 75 -16.99 -0.20 -3.96
N ILE A 76 -16.52 -0.77 -5.08
CA ILE A 76 -17.37 -1.40 -6.11
C ILE A 76 -18.07 -2.64 -5.55
N ILE A 77 -17.35 -3.47 -4.78
CA ILE A 77 -17.92 -4.66 -4.14
C ILE A 77 -19.07 -4.30 -3.20
N ARG A 78 -19.06 -3.10 -2.60
CA ARG A 78 -20.05 -2.65 -1.62
C ARG A 78 -20.15 -3.62 -0.44
N ASP A 79 -21.34 -3.83 0.09
CA ASP A 79 -21.60 -4.59 1.30
C ASP A 79 -22.01 -6.05 1.02
N SER A 80 -22.19 -6.43 -0.25
CA SER A 80 -22.71 -7.76 -0.60
C SER A 80 -21.87 -8.92 -0.06
N ASN A 81 -20.55 -8.72 0.07
CA ASN A 81 -19.60 -9.69 0.61
C ASN A 81 -18.54 -9.03 1.52
N GLY A 82 -18.91 -7.97 2.25
CA GLY A 82 -17.96 -7.25 3.11
C GLY A 82 -16.88 -6.47 2.35
N GLY A 83 -17.21 -5.92 1.18
CA GLY A 83 -16.28 -5.11 0.37
C GLY A 83 -15.78 -3.88 1.11
N TYR A 84 -16.66 -3.20 1.87
CA TYR A 84 -16.24 -2.06 2.72
C TYR A 84 -15.25 -2.48 3.81
N ALA A 85 -15.46 -3.63 4.46
CA ALA A 85 -14.51 -4.18 5.42
C ALA A 85 -13.17 -4.54 4.74
N SER A 86 -13.21 -5.11 3.53
CA SER A 86 -12.01 -5.44 2.75
C SER A 86 -11.18 -4.22 2.36
N MET A 87 -11.84 -3.11 2.03
CA MET A 87 -11.19 -1.83 1.76
C MET A 87 -10.52 -1.26 3.01
N ILE A 88 -11.21 -1.24 4.16
CA ILE A 88 -10.69 -0.65 5.39
C ILE A 88 -9.53 -1.47 5.96
N THR A 89 -9.64 -2.79 5.92
CA THR A 89 -8.54 -3.69 6.26
C THR A 89 -7.33 -3.41 5.37
N TYR A 90 -7.53 -3.30 4.06
CA TYR A 90 -6.47 -2.93 3.13
C TYR A 90 -5.85 -1.55 3.42
N MET A 91 -6.66 -0.54 3.77
CA MET A 91 -6.16 0.79 4.15
C MET A 91 -5.30 0.77 5.40
N MET A 92 -5.73 0.08 6.44
CA MET A 92 -4.99 -0.05 7.69
C MET A 92 -3.61 -0.65 7.43
N PHE A 93 -3.55 -1.70 6.60
CA PHE A 93 -2.28 -2.29 6.18
C PHE A 93 -1.46 -1.37 5.29
N TYR A 94 -2.08 -0.65 4.36
CA TYR A 94 -1.39 0.28 3.48
C TYR A 94 -0.75 1.45 4.26
N ILE A 95 -1.46 2.01 5.25
CA ILE A 95 -0.94 3.08 6.12
C ILE A 95 0.28 2.58 6.90
N SER A 96 0.16 1.41 7.54
CA SER A 96 1.24 0.78 8.29
C SER A 96 2.46 0.50 7.39
N MET A 97 2.23 -0.05 6.20
CA MET A 97 3.27 -0.32 5.21
C MET A 97 3.93 0.96 4.69
N SER A 98 3.15 2.02 4.47
CA SER A 98 3.67 3.28 3.92
C SER A 98 4.63 3.99 4.88
N LEU A 99 4.38 3.94 6.19
CA LEU A 99 5.35 4.38 7.20
C LEU A 99 6.55 3.42 7.28
N GLY A 100 6.28 2.11 7.29
CA GLY A 100 7.29 1.06 7.42
C GLY A 100 8.32 1.06 6.29
N ASN A 101 7.91 1.36 5.04
CA ASN A 101 8.84 1.44 3.91
C ASN A 101 9.85 2.58 4.04
N PHE A 102 9.43 3.76 4.50
CA PHE A 102 10.37 4.85 4.79
C PHE A 102 11.30 4.49 5.96
N ALA A 103 10.78 3.80 6.98
CA ALA A 103 11.56 3.28 8.10
C ALA A 103 12.62 2.26 7.69
N CYS A 104 12.25 1.24 6.91
CA CYS A 104 13.16 0.20 6.43
C CYS A 104 14.24 0.78 5.51
N ILE A 105 13.89 1.66 4.57
CA ILE A 105 14.87 2.29 3.67
C ILE A 105 15.92 3.09 4.47
N VAL A 106 15.53 3.69 5.60
CA VAL A 106 16.40 4.54 6.42
C VAL A 106 17.19 3.73 7.47
N LEU A 107 16.60 2.71 8.10
CA LEU A 107 17.24 1.91 9.16
C LEU A 107 18.03 0.71 8.64
N PHE A 108 17.48 0.01 7.65
CA PHE A 108 17.94 -1.32 7.26
C PHE A 108 17.98 -1.41 5.74
N GLY A 109 19.15 -1.12 5.17
CA GLY A 109 19.45 -1.50 3.80
C GLY A 109 19.32 -3.02 3.52
N LEU A 110 19.01 -3.87 4.51
CA LEU A 110 18.94 -5.32 4.33
C LEU A 110 18.06 -5.98 5.40
N ARG A 111 17.30 -6.99 4.99
CA ARG A 111 16.50 -7.95 5.77
C ARG A 111 15.12 -7.49 6.22
N GLY A 112 14.13 -7.85 5.41
CA GLY A 112 12.74 -7.84 5.81
C GLY A 112 12.06 -6.53 5.46
N LEU A 113 11.75 -6.35 4.17
CA LEU A 113 10.48 -5.71 3.88
C LEU A 113 9.43 -6.49 4.71
N PRO A 114 8.44 -5.84 5.31
CA PRO A 114 7.21 -6.48 5.70
C PRO A 114 6.24 -6.37 4.50
N PRO A 115 6.47 -7.08 3.36
CA PRO A 115 5.45 -7.15 2.34
C PRO A 115 4.26 -7.98 2.84
N LEU A 116 4.38 -8.66 3.99
CA LEU A 116 3.33 -9.47 4.60
C LEU A 116 2.05 -8.67 4.79
N ALA A 117 2.09 -7.54 5.51
CA ALA A 117 0.89 -6.77 5.84
C ALA A 117 0.15 -6.25 4.58
N GLY A 118 0.87 -5.61 3.66
CA GLY A 118 0.27 -5.07 2.43
C GLY A 118 -0.20 -6.14 1.45
N PHE A 119 0.48 -7.29 1.40
CA PHE A 119 0.09 -8.44 0.58
C PHE A 119 -1.19 -9.09 1.11
N PHE A 120 -1.27 -9.33 2.43
CA PHE A 120 -2.46 -9.89 3.06
C PHE A 120 -3.69 -8.99 2.86
N GLY A 121 -3.52 -7.66 2.97
CA GLY A 121 -4.59 -6.72 2.64
C GLY A 121 -5.12 -6.88 1.21
N LYS A 122 -4.24 -7.03 0.22
CA LYS A 122 -4.64 -7.27 -1.18
C LYS A 122 -5.33 -8.61 -1.38
N LEU A 123 -4.84 -9.67 -0.74
CA LEU A 123 -5.44 -11.00 -0.84
C LEU A 123 -6.87 -11.01 -0.32
N HIS A 124 -7.12 -10.36 0.82
CA HIS A 124 -8.47 -10.25 1.37
C HIS A 124 -9.40 -9.47 0.43
N LEU A 125 -8.89 -8.39 -0.15
CA LEU A 125 -9.64 -7.59 -1.11
C LEU A 125 -9.96 -8.35 -2.41
N PHE A 126 -9.02 -9.15 -2.92
CA PHE A 126 -9.27 -10.04 -4.06
C PHE A 126 -10.22 -11.18 -3.72
N TRP A 127 -10.17 -11.69 -2.49
CA TRP A 127 -11.10 -12.70 -2.01
C TRP A 127 -12.55 -12.19 -2.03
N CYS A 128 -12.79 -11.00 -1.45
CA CYS A 128 -14.11 -10.34 -1.50
C CYS A 128 -14.54 -10.02 -2.94
N GLY A 129 -13.60 -9.56 -3.79
CA GLY A 129 -13.88 -9.27 -5.20
C GLY A 129 -14.29 -10.51 -6.00
N TRP A 130 -13.64 -11.65 -5.74
CA TRP A 130 -13.97 -12.91 -6.37
C TRP A 130 -15.36 -13.41 -5.97
N GLN A 131 -15.71 -13.28 -4.69
CA GLN A 131 -17.06 -13.62 -4.20
C GLN A 131 -18.14 -12.73 -4.81
N ALA A 132 -17.81 -11.46 -5.11
CA ALA A 132 -18.73 -10.50 -5.71
C ALA A 132 -18.82 -10.60 -7.25
N VAL A 133 -18.33 -11.71 -7.85
CA VAL A 133 -18.41 -11.97 -9.30
C VAL A 133 -17.64 -10.93 -10.15
N LEU A 134 -16.72 -10.17 -9.54
CA LEU A 134 -15.87 -9.16 -10.20
C LEU A 134 -14.59 -9.77 -10.76
N TYR A 135 -14.71 -10.88 -11.50
CA TYR A 135 -13.57 -11.67 -11.97
C TYR A 135 -12.59 -10.86 -12.82
N PHE A 136 -13.10 -10.04 -13.74
CA PHE A 136 -12.27 -9.23 -14.64
C PHE A 136 -11.37 -8.24 -13.88
N LEU A 137 -11.94 -7.54 -12.90
CA LEU A 137 -11.22 -6.57 -12.08
C LEU A 137 -10.15 -7.25 -11.21
N VAL A 138 -10.50 -8.39 -10.61
CA VAL A 138 -9.57 -9.17 -9.77
C VAL A 138 -8.41 -9.72 -10.59
N SER A 139 -8.67 -10.26 -11.79
CA SER A 139 -7.63 -10.75 -12.70
C SER A 139 -6.65 -9.65 -13.11
N ILE A 140 -7.15 -8.47 -13.47
CA ILE A 140 -6.30 -7.30 -13.77
C ILE A 140 -5.48 -6.90 -12.54
N GLY A 141 -6.12 -6.80 -11.37
CA GLY A 141 -5.46 -6.43 -10.12
C GLY A 141 -4.33 -7.39 -9.71
N LEU A 142 -4.52 -8.69 -9.94
CA LEU A 142 -3.50 -9.72 -9.74
C LEU A 142 -2.33 -9.54 -10.73
N LEU A 143 -2.62 -9.34 -12.02
CA LEU A 143 -1.60 -9.09 -13.05
C LEU A 143 -0.79 -7.82 -12.75
N THR A 144 -1.44 -6.72 -12.38
CA THR A 144 -0.76 -5.47 -12.04
C THR A 144 0.08 -5.59 -10.77
N SER A 145 -0.31 -6.47 -9.84
CA SER A 145 0.50 -6.77 -8.66
C SER A 145 1.78 -7.54 -8.99
N LEU A 146 1.83 -8.34 -10.07
CA LEU A 146 3.07 -8.96 -10.54
C LEU A 146 4.05 -7.92 -11.08
N PHE A 147 3.57 -6.95 -11.87
CA PHE A 147 4.39 -5.82 -12.31
C PHE A 147 4.94 -5.03 -11.12
N SER A 148 4.14 -4.92 -10.06
CA SER A 148 4.55 -4.24 -8.83
C SER A 148 5.74 -4.91 -8.16
N ILE A 149 5.71 -6.23 -8.05
CA ILE A 149 6.80 -7.02 -7.44
C ILE A 149 8.12 -6.80 -8.16
N TYR A 150 8.11 -6.66 -9.49
CA TYR A 150 9.33 -6.49 -10.29
C TYR A 150 10.08 -5.21 -9.91
N TYR A 151 9.41 -4.05 -9.86
CA TYR A 151 10.11 -2.81 -9.50
C TYR A 151 10.54 -2.80 -8.03
N TYR A 152 9.80 -3.43 -7.12
CA TYR A 152 10.22 -3.59 -5.73
C TYR A 152 11.49 -4.45 -5.62
N LEU A 153 11.55 -5.59 -6.32
CA LEU A 153 12.74 -6.44 -6.37
C LEU A 153 13.94 -5.72 -7.00
N LYS A 154 13.73 -4.91 -8.03
CA LYS A 154 14.77 -4.08 -8.66
C LYS A 154 15.42 -3.14 -7.65
N ILE A 155 14.64 -2.49 -6.76
CA ILE A 155 15.17 -1.64 -5.68
C ILE A 155 16.04 -2.45 -4.73
N ILE A 156 15.53 -3.59 -4.26
CA ILE A 156 16.25 -4.46 -3.31
C ILE A 156 17.59 -4.91 -3.91
N LYS A 157 17.58 -5.33 -5.17
CA LYS A 157 18.81 -5.72 -5.89
C LYS A 157 19.78 -4.55 -6.00
N LEU A 158 19.31 -3.34 -6.32
CA LEU A 158 20.14 -2.15 -6.45
C LEU A 158 20.80 -1.78 -5.11
N LEU A 159 20.05 -1.92 -4.01
CA LEU A 159 20.52 -1.66 -2.64
C LEU A 159 21.53 -2.71 -2.16
N MET A 160 21.27 -4.00 -2.42
CA MET A 160 22.14 -5.10 -1.98
C MET A 160 23.41 -5.24 -2.83
N THR A 161 23.33 -4.96 -4.14
CA THR A 161 24.44 -5.08 -5.09
C THR A 161 25.20 -3.76 -5.29
N GLY A 162 24.81 -2.68 -4.59
CA GLY A 162 25.39 -1.33 -4.70
C GLY A 162 26.84 -1.17 -4.21
N ARG A 163 27.72 -2.15 -4.45
CA ARG A 163 29.13 -2.13 -4.03
C ARG A 163 30.06 -1.37 -4.99
N ASN A 164 29.59 -1.04 -6.20
CA ASN A 164 30.45 -0.54 -7.30
C ASN A 164 30.00 0.81 -7.91
N GLN A 165 29.07 1.54 -7.28
CA GLN A 165 28.71 2.89 -7.75
C GLN A 165 29.69 3.91 -7.16
N GLU A 166 30.14 4.87 -7.97
CA GLU A 166 30.96 6.00 -7.53
C GLU A 166 30.33 6.62 -6.29
N ILE A 167 31.00 6.44 -5.15
CA ILE A 167 30.50 6.82 -3.84
C ILE A 167 30.36 8.33 -3.85
N THR A 168 29.12 8.82 -3.86
CA THR A 168 28.82 10.25 -3.76
C THR A 168 29.53 10.79 -2.50
N PRO A 169 30.13 11.99 -2.52
CA PRO A 169 30.92 12.50 -1.39
C PRO A 169 30.17 12.48 -0.04
N HIS A 170 28.84 12.55 -0.05
CA HIS A 170 27.98 12.37 1.12
C HIS A 170 28.05 10.99 1.79
N ILE A 171 28.17 9.90 1.03
CA ILE A 171 28.23 8.53 1.57
C ILE A 171 29.62 8.26 2.16
N ARG A 172 30.66 8.83 1.55
CA ARG A 172 32.05 8.71 2.04
C ARG A 172 32.22 9.34 3.43
N ASN A 173 31.54 10.45 3.68
CA ASN A 173 31.57 11.17 4.96
C ASN A 173 30.48 10.72 5.94
N TYR A 174 29.79 9.60 5.67
CA TYR A 174 28.74 9.10 6.55
C TYR A 174 29.36 8.56 7.85
N ARG A 175 29.22 9.31 8.93
CA ARG A 175 29.59 8.85 10.28
C ARG A 175 28.64 7.73 10.68
N LYS A 176 29.14 6.49 10.73
CA LYS A 176 28.38 5.35 11.26
C LYS A 176 27.91 5.67 12.67
N SER A 177 26.60 5.72 12.90
CA SER A 177 26.06 5.76 14.24
C SER A 177 26.29 4.41 14.93
N PRO A 178 26.53 4.40 16.25
CA PRO A 178 26.57 3.15 17.00
C PRO A 178 25.20 2.45 16.93
N LEU A 179 25.20 1.10 16.94
CA LEU A 179 24.02 0.23 16.83
C LEU A 179 22.91 0.50 17.87
N ARG A 180 23.24 1.26 18.92
CA ARG A 180 22.36 1.66 20.02
C ARG A 180 22.48 3.18 20.19
N SER A 181 21.96 3.92 19.23
CA SER A 181 21.78 5.36 19.35
C SER A 181 20.56 5.63 20.23
N ASN A 182 20.67 6.54 21.19
CA ASN A 182 19.52 7.05 21.94
C ASN A 182 18.68 8.05 21.12
N ASN A 183 18.91 8.15 19.81
CA ASN A 183 18.14 9.03 18.94
C ASN A 183 16.69 8.55 18.85
N SER A 184 15.77 9.45 19.21
CA SER A 184 14.32 9.24 19.12
C SER A 184 13.86 8.77 17.74
N ILE A 185 14.53 9.21 16.68
CA ILE A 185 14.24 8.83 15.30
C ILE A 185 14.55 7.34 15.06
N GLU A 186 15.71 6.83 15.48
CA GLU A 186 16.06 5.42 15.30
C GLU A 186 15.10 4.50 16.06
N LEU A 187 14.78 4.85 17.31
CA LEU A 187 13.79 4.13 18.12
C LEU A 187 12.39 4.14 17.47
N SER A 188 11.92 5.31 16.99
CA SER A 188 10.62 5.40 16.32
C SER A 188 10.54 4.45 15.13
N MET A 189 11.60 4.38 14.33
CA MET A 189 11.64 3.59 13.11
C MET A 189 11.69 2.09 13.42
N ILE A 190 12.38 1.66 14.49
CA ILE A 190 12.39 0.26 14.96
C ILE A 190 11.00 -0.14 15.45
N ILE A 191 10.37 0.70 16.26
CA ILE A 191 9.00 0.47 16.77
C ILE A 191 8.02 0.33 15.61
N TYR A 192 8.13 1.16 14.56
CA TYR A 192 7.28 1.07 13.39
C TYR A 192 7.45 -0.24 12.61
N VAL A 193 8.70 -0.70 12.43
CA VAL A 193 8.95 -1.99 11.77
C VAL A 193 8.30 -3.12 12.56
N ILE A 194 8.49 -3.15 13.89
CA ILE A 194 7.87 -4.15 14.76
C ILE A 194 6.34 -4.08 14.69
N ALA A 195 5.76 -2.89 14.79
CA ALA A 195 4.32 -2.70 14.70
C ALA A 195 3.73 -3.18 13.37
N SER A 196 4.43 -2.95 12.25
CA SER A 196 4.00 -3.41 10.93
C SER A 196 4.00 -4.93 10.78
N ILE A 197 4.96 -5.61 11.42
CA ILE A 197 5.03 -7.08 11.45
C ILE A 197 3.91 -7.65 12.32
N ILE A 198 3.70 -7.07 13.51
CA ILE A 198 2.63 -7.48 14.43
C ILE A 198 1.26 -7.34 13.76
N LEU A 199 1.01 -6.23 13.07
CA LEU A 199 -0.24 -6.01 12.32
C LEU A 199 -0.47 -7.08 11.25
N GLY A 200 0.57 -7.47 10.51
CA GLY A 200 0.46 -8.53 9.51
C GLY A 200 0.06 -9.88 10.12
N ILE A 201 0.56 -10.19 11.33
CA ILE A 201 0.24 -11.43 12.05
C ILE A 201 -1.17 -11.37 12.65
N SER A 202 -1.61 -10.21 13.16
CA SER A 202 -2.91 -9.99 13.77
C SER A 202 -4.05 -9.72 12.79
N MET A 203 -3.87 -10.08 11.51
CA MET A 203 -4.82 -9.81 10.43
C MET A 203 -6.25 -10.24 10.76
N ASN A 204 -6.42 -11.44 11.33
CA ASN A 204 -7.74 -11.99 11.61
C ASN A 204 -8.54 -11.11 12.59
N SER A 205 -7.89 -10.56 13.62
CA SER A 205 -8.53 -9.64 14.56
C SER A 205 -8.93 -8.32 13.90
N ILE A 206 -8.13 -7.81 12.96
CA ILE A 206 -8.40 -6.56 12.25
C ILE A 206 -9.61 -6.73 11.31
N ILE A 207 -9.69 -7.88 10.62
CA ILE A 207 -10.85 -8.18 9.76
C ILE A 207 -12.13 -8.23 10.58
N LYS A 208 -12.09 -8.89 11.75
CA LYS A 208 -13.26 -8.99 12.64
C LYS A 208 -13.75 -7.61 13.08
N ILE A 209 -12.84 -6.73 13.53
CA ILE A 209 -13.17 -5.35 13.90
C ILE A 209 -13.75 -4.56 12.70
N ALA A 210 -13.21 -4.78 11.50
CA ALA A 210 -13.68 -4.09 10.29
C ALA A 210 -15.07 -4.59 9.83
N GLN A 211 -15.42 -5.84 10.12
CA GLN A 211 -16.76 -6.38 9.89
C GLN A 211 -17.74 -5.82 10.92
N ASP A 212 -17.40 -5.85 12.21
CA ASP A 212 -18.24 -5.37 13.32
C ASP A 212 -18.53 -3.85 13.28
N THR A 213 -17.84 -3.08 12.44
CA THR A 213 -18.05 -1.62 12.31
C THR A 213 -19.01 -1.21 11.20
N PHE A 214 -19.34 -2.13 10.27
CA PHE A 214 -20.22 -1.87 9.14
C PHE A 214 -21.48 -2.76 9.13
N PHE A 215 -21.55 -3.75 10.02
CA PHE A 215 -22.77 -4.48 10.40
C PHE A 215 -23.29 -3.97 11.74
#